data_AF-A0A415CSD6-F1
#
_entry.id   AF-A0A415CSD6-F1
#
_cell.length_a   1.000
_cell.length_b   1.000
_cell.length_c   1.000
_cell.angle_alpha   90.00
_cell.angle_beta   90.00
_cell.angle_gamma   90.00
#
_symmetry.space_group_name_H-M   'P 1'
#
loop_
_entity.id
_entity.type
_entity.pdbx_description
1 polymer ?
#
loop_
_entity_poly.entity_id
_entity_poly.type
_entity_poly.pdbx_seq_one_letter_code
_entity_poly.pdbx_strand_id
1 'polypeptide(L)' 'MPGQREWKRPSRDIYKDTKTGEYYSVDTQHGRFEHLNKRGQHLGEVDFDFNPTKEMDTSGRHDIRR' A
#
# COMPACT_ATOMS: atom_id res chain seq x y z
N MET A 1 -11.59 -2.20 8.28
CA MET A 1 -11.10 -3.49 7.73
C MET A 1 -10.23 -4.17 8.80
N PRO A 2 -10.44 -5.44 9.20
CA PRO A 2 -9.46 -6.13 10.05
C PRO A 2 -8.34 -6.66 9.14
N GLY A 3 -7.41 -5.79 8.74
CA GLY A 3 -6.22 -6.19 7.99
C GLY A 3 -5.21 -6.83 8.93
N GLN A 4 -4.69 -8.01 8.57
CA GLN A 4 -3.57 -8.61 9.30
C GLN A 4 -2.29 -7.85 8.91
N ARG A 5 -1.58 -7.30 9.90
CA ARG A 5 -0.28 -6.68 9.68
C ARG A 5 0.70 -7.77 9.26
N GLU A 6 1.22 -7.70 8.04
CA GLU A 6 2.06 -8.76 7.50
C GLU A 6 3.54 -8.45 7.71
N TRP A 7 3.94 -7.17 7.67
CA TRP A 7 5.35 -6.78 7.81
C TRP A 7 5.52 -5.42 8.48
N LYS A 8 6.63 -5.28 9.24
CA LYS A 8 7.10 -4.02 9.79
C LYS A 8 8.47 -3.70 9.18
N ARG A 9 8.51 -2.82 8.15
CA ARG A 9 9.76 -2.14 7.80
C ARG A 9 9.95 -0.95 8.75
N PRO A 10 11.20 -0.51 9.03
CA PRO A 10 11.44 0.62 9.94
C PRO A 10 10.65 1.88 9.58
N SER A 11 10.26 2.04 8.31
CA SER A 11 9.54 3.20 7.78
C SER A 11 8.12 2.92 7.29
N ARG A 12 7.65 1.66 7.22
CA ARG A 12 6.34 1.34 6.61
C ARG A 12 5.67 0.14 7.28
N ASP A 13 4.43 0.35 7.73
CA ASP A 13 3.52 -0.72 8.08
C ASP A 13 2.74 -1.16 6.85
N ILE A 14 2.75 -2.47 6.60
CA ILE A 14 2.10 -3.08 5.44
C ILE A 14 0.98 -4.01 5.91
N TYR A 15 -0.20 -3.79 5.35
CA TYR A 15 -1.41 -4.55 5.62
C TYR A 15 -1.82 -5.29 4.36
N LYS A 16 -2.29 -6.52 4.53
CA LYS A 16 -2.88 -7.29 3.44
C LYS A 16 -4.39 -7.31 3.58
N ASP A 17 -5.08 -7.01 2.49
CA ASP A 17 -6.50 -7.29 2.40
C ASP A 17 -6.69 -8.79 2.18
N THR A 18 -7.35 -9.44 3.13
CA THR A 18 -7.60 -10.88 3.10
C THR A 18 -8.62 -11.27 2.04
N LYS A 19 -9.40 -10.33 1.50
CA LYS A 19 -10.37 -10.59 0.43
C LYS A 19 -9.74 -10.60 -0.96
N THR A 20 -8.94 -9.58 -1.27
CA THR A 20 -8.32 -9.40 -2.60
C THR A 20 -6.90 -9.97 -2.68
N GLY A 21 -6.21 -10.07 -1.54
CA GLY A 21 -4.79 -10.40 -1.46
C GLY A 21 -3.85 -9.24 -1.82
N GLU A 22 -4.39 -8.04 -1.98
CA GLU A 22 -3.64 -6.81 -2.24
C GLU A 22 -3.03 -6.25 -0.95
N TYR A 23 -2.07 -5.33 -1.12
CA TYR A 23 -1.36 -4.72 0.00
C TYR A 23 -1.61 -3.22 0.07
N TYR A 24 -1.58 -2.71 1.29
CA TYR A 24 -1.64 -1.28 1.59
C TYR A 24 -0.50 -0.94 2.53
N SER A 25 0.29 0.06 2.15
CA SER A 25 1.34 0.64 3.01
C SER A 25 0.85 1.96 3.58
N VAL A 26 1.06 2.19 4.88
CA VAL A 26 0.62 3.43 5.53
C VAL A 26 1.69 4.51 5.35
N ASP A 27 1.31 5.61 4.71
CA ASP A 27 2.10 6.84 4.66
C ASP A 27 1.60 7.82 5.73
N THR A 28 2.23 7.75 6.91
CA THR A 28 1.90 8.64 8.04
C THR A 28 2.36 10.08 7.83
N GLN A 29 3.25 10.34 6.87
CA GLN A 29 3.73 11.70 6.59
C GLN A 29 2.68 12.48 5.81
N HIS A 30 2.02 11.82 4.86
CA HIS A 30 1.06 12.48 3.97
C HIS A 30 -0.41 12.11 4.24
N GLY A 31 -0.68 11.17 5.15
CA GLY A 31 -2.03 10.75 5.50
C GLY A 31 -2.72 9.98 4.38
N ARG A 32 -1.98 9.06 3.73
CA ARG A 32 -2.46 8.28 2.58
C ARG A 32 -2.05 6.81 2.71
N PHE A 33 -2.62 5.97 1.88
CA PHE A 33 -2.15 4.61 1.65
C PHE A 33 -1.47 4.51 0.29
N GLU A 34 -0.31 3.86 0.22
CA GLU A 34 0.18 3.30 -1.04
C GLU A 34 -0.55 1.97 -1.29
N HIS A 35 -1.24 1.85 -2.42
CA HIS A 35 -1.92 0.63 -2.84
C HIS A 35 -0.99 -0.19 -3.73
N LEU A 36 -0.85 -1.48 -3.43
CA LEU A 36 -0.01 -2.39 -4.18
C LEU A 36 -0.77 -3.67 -4.53
N ASN A 37 -0.48 -4.21 -5.71
CA ASN A 37 -1.06 -5.48 -6.12
C ASN A 37 -0.47 -6.66 -5.30
N LYS A 38 -1.05 -7.85 -5.45
CA LYS A 38 -0.58 -9.09 -4.81
C LYS A 38 0.88 -9.49 -5.08
N ARG A 39 1.55 -8.87 -6.07
CA ARG A 39 2.97 -9.06 -6.38
C ARG A 39 3.87 -8.00 -5.71
N GLY A 40 3.29 -7.07 -4.97
CA GLY A 40 4.00 -5.96 -4.34
C GLY A 40 4.29 -4.79 -5.29
N GLN A 41 3.64 -4.72 -6.45
CA GLN A 41 3.84 -3.60 -7.39
C GLN A 41 2.90 -2.46 -7.02
N HIS A 42 3.43 -1.24 -6.98
CA HIS A 42 2.66 -0.05 -6.69
C HIS A 42 1.60 0.19 -7.77
N LEU A 43 0.36 0.51 -7.35
CA LEU A 43 -0.77 0.80 -8.23
C LEU A 43 -1.25 2.25 -8.13
N GLY A 44 -0.81 2.98 -7.11
CA GLY A 44 -1.23 4.36 -6.86
C GLY A 44 -1.37 4.65 -5.36
N GLU A 45 -1.83 5.86 -5.05
CA GLU A 45 -2.11 6.29 -3.69
C GLU A 45 -3.63 6.49 -3.52
N VAL A 46 -4.15 6.14 -2.34
CA VAL A 46 -5.55 6.37 -1.96
C VAL A 46 -5.63 7.06 -0.59
N ASP A 47 -6.70 7.80 -0.34
CA ASP A 47 -7.00 8.38 0.98
C ASP A 47 -7.61 7.33 1.94
N PHE A 48 -7.99 7.77 3.15
CA PHE A 48 -8.58 6.89 4.17
C PHE A 48 -9.97 6.37 3.82
N ASP A 49 -10.66 7.03 2.88
CA ASP A 49 -11.95 6.63 2.33
C ASP A 49 -11.79 5.80 1.05
N PHE A 50 -10.55 5.45 0.68
CA PHE A 50 -10.16 4.71 -0.53
C PHE A 50 -10.45 5.43 -1.85
N ASN A 51 -10.50 6.76 -1.83
CA ASN A 51 -10.54 7.54 -3.07
C ASN A 51 -9.12 7.65 -3.65
N PRO A 52 -8.94 7.46 -4.97
CA PRO A 52 -7.66 7.67 -5.62
C PRO A 52 -7.17 9.11 -5.47
N THR A 53 -5.95 9.27 -4.94
CA THR A 53 -5.31 10.58 -4.78
C THR A 53 -4.15 10.78 -5.75
N LYS A 54 -3.55 9.69 -6.22
CA LYS A 54 -2.42 9.73 -7.14
C LYS A 54 -2.31 8.46 -7.97
N GLU A 55 -1.87 8.61 -9.20
CA GLU A 55 -1.66 7.52 -10.13
C GLU A 55 -0.40 6.70 -9.83
N MET A 56 -0.31 5.56 -10.51
CA MET A 56 0.80 4.62 -10.44
C MET A 56 2.14 5.26 -10.84
N ASP A 57 3.14 5.17 -9.96
CA ASP A 57 4.53 5.45 -10.32
C ASP A 57 5.11 4.30 -11.18
N THR A 58 5.43 4.61 -12.45
CA THR A 58 5.99 3.64 -13.41
C THR A 58 7.47 3.34 -13.19
N SER A 59 8.16 4.08 -12.30
CA SER A 59 9.57 3.85 -11.99
C SER A 59 9.83 2.58 -11.18
N GLY A 60 8.79 2.02 -10.54
CA GLY A 60 8.91 0.87 -9.63
C GLY A 60 9.57 1.18 -8.29
N ARG A 61 9.87 2.46 -8.00
CA ARG A 61 10.51 2.91 -6.75
C ARG A 61 9.66 2.58 -5.52
N HIS A 62 8.35 2.46 -5.69
CA HIS A 62 7.40 2.19 -4.62
C HIS A 62 7.01 0.70 -4.51
N ASP A 63 7.63 -0.18 -5.31
CA ASP A 63 7.38 -1.61 -5.21
C ASP A 63 7.96 -2.17 -3.91
N ILE A 64 7.21 -3.04 -3.24
CA ILE A 64 7.71 -3.84 -2.14
C ILE A 64 8.23 -5.17 -2.70
N ARG A 65 9.57 -5.30 -2.77
CA ARG A 65 10.18 -6.59 -3.12
C ARG A 65 10.11 -7.55 -1.94
N ARG A 66 9.62 -8.75 -2.23
CA ARG A 66 9.67 -9.94 -1.37
C ARG A 66 11.09 -10.50 -1.31
#